data_AF-A0A2H5UYZ5-F1
#
_entry.id   AF-A0A2H5UYZ5-F1
#
_cell.length_a   1.000
_cell.length_b   1.000
_cell.length_c   1.000
_cell.angle_alpha   90.00
_cell.angle_beta   90.00
_cell.angle_gamma   90.00
#
_symmetry.space_group_name_H-M   'P 1'
#
loop_
_entity.id
_entity.type
_entity.pdbx_description
1 polymer ?
#
loop_
_entity_poly.entity_id
_entity_poly.type
_entity_poly.pdbx_seq_one_letter_code
_entity_poly.pdbx_strand_id
1 'polypeptide(L)' 'MPKVGCKDLGLECGFQAEGETAEQIAEKIIEHAVQMHGMPSTKESRERTISAVRQALQRKNK' A
#
# COMPACT_ATOMS: atom_id res chain seq x y z
N MET A 1 4.33 -13.49 -6.48
CA MET A 1 3.43 -12.74 -5.59
C MET A 1 3.39 -11.29 -6.02
N PRO A 2 2.21 -10.65 -6.10
CA PRO A 2 2.13 -9.22 -6.41
C PRO A 2 2.91 -8.37 -5.40
N LYS A 3 3.51 -7.28 -5.89
CA LYS A 3 4.29 -6.34 -5.10
C LYS A 3 3.91 -4.90 -5.42
N VAL A 4 3.71 -4.10 -4.38
CA VAL A 4 3.41 -2.67 -4.46
C VAL A 4 4.26 -1.95 -3.43
N GLY A 5 4.95 -0.89 -3.87
CA GLY A 5 5.65 0.02 -2.97
C GLY A 5 4.97 1.36 -2.86
N CYS A 6 5.41 2.14 -1.87
CA CYS A 6 4.93 3.51 -1.65
C CYS A 6 5.09 4.37 -2.91
N LYS A 7 6.17 4.17 -3.69
CA LYS A 7 6.37 4.83 -4.99
C LYS A 7 5.29 4.49 -6.02
N ASP A 8 4.78 3.26 -6.04
CA ASP A 8 3.68 2.84 -6.93
C ASP A 8 2.35 3.51 -6.59
N LEU A 9 2.24 4.02 -5.36
CA LEU A 9 1.12 4.81 -4.85
C LEU A 9 1.34 6.33 -4.98
N GLY A 10 2.45 6.76 -5.60
CA GLY A 10 2.79 8.17 -5.77
C GLY A 10 3.43 8.83 -4.55
N LEU A 11 3.95 8.06 -3.60
CA LEU A 11 4.62 8.56 -2.40
C LEU A 11 6.15 8.56 -2.55
N GLU A 12 6.80 9.51 -1.91
CA GLU A 12 8.27 9.63 -1.89
C GLU A 12 8.90 8.75 -0.79
N CYS A 13 8.55 7.47 -0.77
CA CYS A 13 9.11 6.47 0.15
C CYS A 13 9.55 5.21 -0.62
N GLY A 14 10.71 4.65 -0.25
CA GLY A 14 11.29 3.47 -0.91
C GLY A 14 10.70 2.12 -0.46
N PHE A 15 9.79 2.10 0.51
CA PHE A 15 9.23 0.86 1.05
C PHE A 15 8.42 0.08 0.00
N GLN A 16 8.51 -1.25 0.07
CA GLN A 16 7.79 -2.18 -0.80
C GLN A 16 7.21 -3.33 0.00
N ALA A 17 5.95 -3.66 -0.29
CA ALA A 17 5.24 -4.77 0.30
C ALA A 17 4.84 -5.79 -0.77
N GLU A 18 4.92 -7.07 -0.40
CA GLU A 18 4.48 -8.21 -1.19
C GLU A 18 3.42 -9.02 -0.43
N GLY A 19 2.52 -9.66 -1.17
CA GLY A 19 1.44 -10.48 -0.61
C GLY A 19 0.66 -11.17 -1.70
N GLU A 20 -0.30 -12.00 -1.33
CA GLU A 20 -1.18 -12.72 -2.26
C GLU A 20 -2.38 -11.86 -2.67
N THR A 21 -2.87 -11.02 -1.75
CA THR A 21 -4.02 -10.13 -1.97
C THR A 21 -3.66 -8.66 -1.80
N ALA A 22 -4.46 -7.78 -2.40
CA ALA A 22 -4.31 -6.33 -2.23
C ALA A 22 -4.47 -5.91 -0.76
N GLU A 23 -5.29 -6.60 0.02
CA GLU A 23 -5.49 -6.34 1.44
C GLU A 23 -4.22 -6.64 2.24
N GLN A 24 -3.60 -7.81 2.05
CA GLN A 24 -2.33 -8.15 2.71
C GLN A 24 -1.22 -7.13 2.41
N ILE A 25 -1.12 -6.70 1.15
CA ILE A 25 -0.13 -5.70 0.73
C ILE A 25 -0.45 -4.34 1.37
N ALA A 26 -1.72 -3.93 1.37
CA ALA A 26 -2.15 -2.67 1.98
C ALA A 26 -1.90 -2.65 3.49
N GLU A 27 -2.14 -3.75 4.21
CA GLU A 27 -1.86 -3.82 5.65
C GLU A 27 -0.39 -3.58 5.97
N LYS A 28 0.53 -4.20 5.22
CA LYS A 28 1.97 -3.97 5.37
C LYS A 28 2.37 -2.51 5.08
N ILE A 29 1.75 -1.88 4.07
CA ILE A 29 2.00 -0.46 3.75
C ILE A 29 1.46 0.46 4.85
N ILE A 30 0.28 0.16 5.41
CA ILE A 30 -0.32 0.93 6.50
C ILE A 30 0.54 0.80 7.77
N GLU A 31 0.96 -0.41 8.13
CA GLU A 31 1.83 -0.64 9.28
C GLU A 31 3.13 0.15 9.15
N HIS A 32 3.76 0.09 7.96
CA HIS A 32 4.92 0.91 7.65
C HIS A 32 4.65 2.41 7.81
N ALA A 33 3.54 2.91 7.28
CA ALA A 33 3.18 4.33 7.37
C ALA A 33 2.95 4.79 8.82
N VAL A 34 2.35 3.94 9.67
CA VAL A 34 2.16 4.20 11.10
C VAL A 34 3.50 4.24 11.82
N GLN A 35 4.36 3.23 11.61
CA GLN A 35 5.61 3.08 12.35
C GLN A 35 6.70 4.07 11.93
N MET A 36 6.85 4.31 10.63
CA MET A 36 7.96 5.10 10.08
C MET A 36 7.61 6.57 9.87
N HIS A 37 6.32 6.89 9.72
CA HIS A 37 5.84 8.23 9.40
C HIS A 37 4.80 8.77 10.40
N GLY A 38 4.46 8.01 11.45
CA GLY A 38 3.47 8.42 12.44
C GLY A 38 2.07 8.65 11.86
N MET A 39 1.77 8.08 10.70
CA MET A 39 0.49 8.31 10.02
C MET A 39 -0.62 7.54 10.73
N PRO A 40 -1.74 8.18 11.09
CA PRO A 40 -2.83 7.48 11.76
C PRO A 40 -3.50 6.46 10.83
N SER A 41 -3.64 5.23 11.31
CA SER A 41 -4.42 4.17 10.65
C SER A 41 -5.91 4.31 11.00
N THR A 42 -6.61 5.22 10.31
CA THR A 42 -8.06 5.33 10.39
C THR A 42 -8.74 4.37 9.41
N LYS A 43 -10.04 4.14 9.59
CA LYS A 43 -10.83 3.33 8.64
C LYS A 43 -10.73 3.91 7.21
N GLU A 44 -10.86 5.22 7.08
CA GLU A 44 -10.76 5.90 5.78
C GLU A 44 -9.38 5.74 5.14
N SER A 45 -8.29 5.91 5.90
CA SER A 45 -6.94 5.77 5.36
C SER A 45 -6.65 4.34 4.91
N ARG A 46 -7.17 3.35 5.65
CA ARG A 46 -7.10 1.93 5.28
C ARG A 46 -7.85 1.65 3.97
N GLU A 47 -9.09 2.10 3.83
CA GLU A 47 -9.90 1.90 2.61
C GLU A 47 -9.24 2.57 1.39
N ARG A 48 -8.71 3.79 1.55
CA ARG A 48 -7.96 4.49 0.50
C ARG A 48 -6.71 3.74 0.09
N THR A 49 -5.95 3.22 1.05
CA THR A 49 -4.73 2.47 0.78
C THR A 49 -5.03 1.18 0.03
N ILE A 50 -6.07 0.43 0.43
CA ILE A 50 -6.51 -0.78 -0.27
C ILE A 50 -6.91 -0.45 -1.72
N SER A 51 -7.69 0.61 -1.93
CA SER A 51 -8.09 1.04 -3.27
C SER A 51 -6.88 1.43 -4.14
N ALA A 52 -5.92 2.16 -3.58
CA ALA A 52 -4.71 2.58 -4.29
C ALA A 52 -3.82 1.37 -4.66
N VAL A 53 -3.69 0.40 -3.74
CA VAL A 53 -2.97 -0.86 -4.00
C VAL A 53 -3.66 -1.65 -5.11
N ARG A 54 -4.98 -1.79 -5.10
CA ARG A 54 -5.74 -2.47 -6.17
C ARG A 54 -5.49 -1.82 -7.53
N GLN A 55 -5.53 -0.49 -7.61
CA GLN A 55 -5.23 0.25 -8.84
C GLN A 55 -3.78 0.06 -9.29
N ALA A 56 -2.82 0.10 -8.37
CA ALA A 56 -1.40 -0.13 -8.69
C ALA A 56 -1.17 -1.54 -9.26
N LEU A 57 -1.84 -2.56 -8.72
CA LEU A 57 -1.79 -3.92 -9.24
C LEU A 57 -2.41 -4.04 -10.64
N GLN A 58 -3.53 -3.37 -10.89
CA GLN A 58 -4.16 -3.35 -12.21
C GLN A 58 -3.27 -2.66 -13.26
N ARG A 59 -2.61 -1.55 -12.89
CA ARG A 59 -1.68 -0.83 -13.79
C ARG A 59 -0.45 -1.67 -14.16
N LYS A 60 0.02 -2.54 -13.26
CA LYS A 60 1.18 -3.43 -13.50
C LYS A 60 0.85 -4.65 -14.37
N ASN A 61 -0.43 -5.00 -14.52
CA ASN A 61 -0.90 -6.13 -15.34
C ASN A 61 -1.30 -5.73 -16.77
N LYS A 62 -1.09 -4.46 -17.15
CA LYS A 62 -1.38 -3.91 -18.48
C LYS A 62 -0.08 -3.62 -19.21
#